data_AF-A0A2R6IU13-F1
#
_entry.id   AF-A0A2R6IU13-F1
#
_cell.length_a   1.000
_cell.length_b   1.000
_cell.length_c   1.000
_cell.angle_alpha   90.00
_cell.angle_beta   90.00
_cell.angle_gamma   90.00
#
_symmetry.space_group_name_H-M   'P 1'
#
loop_
_entity.id
_entity.type
_entity.pdbx_description
1 polymer ?
#
loop_
_entity_poly.entity_id
_entity_poly.type
_entity_poly.pdbx_seq_one_letter_code
_entity_poly.pdbx_strand_id
1 'polypeptide(L)'
;MSPPDAPVVALLALALSSAATAPAFAAADAASPSGASNESAAVDPRIVELLPNPVADGDSGEYVRLVLPRGNWTVTDGESAVTVTRDDPGPVVLTADPEAPLDPPEGRVVAGGLSLSNGGERVELRRGTRDGPVVDAVEYGRAPEGDRWLRGGDPHWRPVGLPDRDPVDL
;
A
#
# COMPACT_ATOMS: atom_id res chain seq x y z
N MET A 1 37.76 -40.57 -0.23
CA MET A 1 38.62 -40.05 -1.32
C MET A 1 38.64 -38.53 -1.18
N SER A 2 39.64 -38.00 -0.48
CA SER A 2 39.99 -36.57 -0.46
C SER A 2 41.36 -36.41 -1.09
N PRO A 3 41.60 -35.31 -1.81
CA PRO A 3 42.88 -34.64 -1.83
C PRO A 3 42.79 -33.17 -1.35
N PRO A 4 43.92 -32.48 -1.10
CA PRO A 4 44.12 -31.67 0.11
C PRO A 4 44.60 -30.22 -0.14
N ASP A 5 44.91 -29.55 0.99
CA ASP A 5 45.92 -28.50 1.21
C ASP A 5 45.70 -27.04 0.70
N ALA A 6 45.68 -26.12 1.66
CA ALA A 6 46.17 -24.74 1.55
C ALA A 6 47.72 -24.74 1.68
N PRO A 7 48.49 -23.62 1.76
CA PRO A 7 48.30 -22.21 1.36
C PRO A 7 49.51 -21.67 0.54
N VAL A 8 49.42 -20.51 -0.16
CA VAL A 8 50.61 -19.70 -0.48
C VAL A 8 50.29 -18.20 -0.45
N VAL A 9 50.98 -17.51 0.46
CA VAL A 9 51.13 -16.06 0.58
C VAL A 9 52.17 -15.57 -0.42
N ALA A 10 51.95 -14.46 -1.11
CA ALA A 10 53.03 -13.63 -1.66
C ALA A 10 52.67 -12.15 -1.57
N LEU A 11 53.36 -11.48 -0.65
CA LEU A 11 53.37 -10.04 -0.39
C LEU A 11 54.27 -9.35 -1.43
N LEU A 12 53.81 -8.28 -2.07
CA LEU A 12 54.73 -7.28 -2.64
C LEU A 12 54.15 -5.88 -2.49
N ALA A 13 54.86 -5.06 -1.70
CA ALA A 13 54.65 -3.65 -1.49
C ALA A 13 55.24 -2.83 -2.66
N LEU A 14 54.70 -1.63 -2.95
CA LEU A 14 55.48 -0.39 -3.13
C LEU A 14 54.58 0.87 -3.23
N ALA A 15 54.68 1.69 -2.18
CA ALA A 15 54.85 3.15 -2.09
C ALA A 15 54.12 4.19 -3.00
N LEU A 16 53.42 5.09 -2.29
CA LEU A 16 53.40 6.57 -2.33
C LEU A 16 52.88 7.34 -3.57
N SER A 17 51.83 8.16 -3.36
CA SER A 17 51.92 9.64 -3.39
C SER A 17 50.59 10.34 -3.05
N SER A 18 50.68 11.46 -2.33
CA SER A 18 49.58 12.31 -1.84
C SER A 18 49.02 13.25 -2.90
N ALA A 19 47.73 13.57 -2.81
CA ALA A 19 47.19 14.92 -3.07
C ALA A 19 45.84 15.09 -2.35
N ALA A 20 45.78 16.03 -1.41
CA ALA A 20 44.54 16.47 -0.78
C ALA A 20 43.85 17.49 -1.69
N THR A 21 42.64 17.16 -2.16
CA THR A 21 41.76 18.11 -2.86
C THR A 21 40.68 18.56 -1.89
N ALA A 22 40.67 19.84 -1.54
CA ALA A 22 39.59 20.46 -0.77
C ALA A 22 38.34 20.62 -1.66
N PRO A 23 37.12 20.38 -1.16
CA PRO A 23 35.92 20.77 -1.88
C PRO A 23 35.69 22.28 -1.74
N ALA A 24 35.58 22.98 -2.88
CA ALA A 24 35.02 24.31 -2.93
C ALA A 24 33.49 24.20 -2.77
N PHE A 25 32.95 24.74 -1.68
CA PHE A 25 31.50 24.89 -1.51
C PHE A 25 31.05 26.09 -2.35
N ALA A 26 30.45 25.82 -3.52
CA ALA A 26 29.67 26.83 -4.22
C ALA A 26 28.35 27.03 -3.48
N ALA A 27 28.13 28.24 -2.96
CA ALA A 27 26.84 28.66 -2.45
C ALA A 27 25.84 28.70 -3.61
N ALA A 28 24.90 27.75 -3.63
CA ALA A 28 23.73 27.83 -4.49
C ALA A 28 22.77 28.86 -3.87
N ASP A 29 22.57 29.93 -4.62
CA ASP A 29 21.64 31.02 -4.35
C ASP A 29 20.23 30.48 -4.11
N ALA A 30 19.61 30.96 -3.04
CA ALA A 30 18.26 30.58 -2.63
C ALA A 30 17.23 31.14 -3.63
N ALA A 31 16.88 30.35 -4.63
CA ALA A 31 15.68 30.59 -5.43
C ALA A 31 14.46 30.15 -4.62
N SER A 32 13.78 31.12 -4.00
CA SER A 32 12.44 30.95 -3.42
C SER A 32 11.48 30.35 -4.45
N PRO A 33 10.78 29.24 -4.18
CA PRO A 33 9.63 28.86 -5.00
C PRO A 33 8.46 29.76 -4.64
N SER A 34 8.42 30.96 -5.22
CA SER A 34 7.17 31.71 -5.39
C SER A 34 6.38 31.04 -6.50
N GLY A 35 5.67 29.99 -6.11
CA GLY A 35 4.84 29.18 -6.98
C GLY A 35 3.81 28.43 -6.16
N ALA A 36 3.06 29.14 -5.32
CA ALA A 36 1.81 28.64 -4.77
C ALA A 36 0.79 28.56 -5.93
N SER A 37 1.00 27.61 -6.85
CA SER A 37 -0.10 27.04 -7.60
C SER A 37 -0.96 26.30 -6.59
N ASN A 38 -2.20 26.74 -6.48
CA ASN A 38 -3.26 26.20 -5.65
C ASN A 38 -3.57 24.76 -6.12
N GLU A 39 -2.67 23.81 -5.88
CA GLU A 39 -2.97 22.39 -5.94
C GLU A 39 -3.87 22.11 -4.74
N SER A 40 -5.16 21.95 -5.04
CA SER A 40 -6.12 21.27 -4.18
C SER A 40 -5.39 20.18 -3.39
N ALA A 41 -5.29 20.32 -2.06
CA ALA A 41 -4.43 19.52 -1.19
C ALA A 41 -4.24 18.09 -1.72
N ALA A 42 -3.02 17.77 -2.16
CA ALA A 42 -2.72 16.49 -2.76
C ALA A 42 -3.15 15.37 -1.81
N VAL A 43 -4.10 14.55 -2.23
CA VAL A 43 -4.59 13.43 -1.43
C VAL A 43 -3.58 12.29 -1.58
N ASP A 44 -2.93 11.90 -0.48
CA ASP A 44 -1.99 10.78 -0.53
C ASP A 44 -2.70 9.46 -0.87
N PRO A 45 -2.16 8.67 -1.82
CA PRO A 45 -2.72 7.38 -2.19
C PRO A 45 -2.60 6.39 -1.03
N ARG A 46 -3.71 5.77 -0.63
CA ARG A 46 -3.74 4.87 0.53
C ARG A 46 -4.85 3.82 0.46
N ILE A 47 -4.54 2.62 0.93
CA ILE A 47 -5.53 1.59 1.29
C ILE A 47 -6.11 2.01 2.63
N VAL A 48 -7.43 2.08 2.81
CA VAL A 48 -8.03 2.57 4.08
C VAL A 48 -8.84 1.52 4.81
N GLU A 49 -9.30 0.49 4.12
CA GLU A 49 -10.19 -0.51 4.70
C GLU A 49 -10.16 -1.78 3.83
N LEU A 50 -10.27 -2.94 4.47
CA LEU A 50 -10.35 -4.26 3.82
C LEU A 50 -11.41 -5.10 4.51
N LEU A 51 -12.16 -5.89 3.76
CA LEU A 51 -13.02 -6.97 4.28
C LEU A 51 -12.64 -8.28 3.57
N PRO A 52 -11.69 -9.07 4.12
CA PRO A 52 -11.27 -10.33 3.51
C PRO A 52 -12.25 -11.48 3.73
N ASN A 53 -12.89 -11.51 4.89
CA ASN A 53 -13.69 -12.65 5.34
C ASN A 53 -15.14 -12.23 5.57
N PRO A 54 -15.93 -11.98 4.51
CA PRO A 54 -17.32 -11.59 4.67
C PRO A 54 -18.16 -12.76 5.24
N VAL A 55 -19.29 -12.45 5.86
CA VAL A 55 -20.24 -13.46 6.39
C VAL A 55 -20.97 -14.21 5.28
N ALA A 56 -21.09 -13.59 4.10
CA ALA A 56 -21.82 -14.21 3.00
C ALA A 56 -21.00 -15.34 2.35
N ASP A 57 -21.71 -16.35 1.86
CA ASP A 57 -21.09 -17.52 1.25
C ASP A 57 -20.22 -17.15 0.04
N GLY A 58 -19.08 -17.84 -0.10
CA GLY A 58 -18.23 -17.76 -1.29
C GLY A 58 -17.55 -16.40 -1.48
N ASP A 59 -17.13 -15.76 -0.39
CA ASP A 59 -16.44 -14.46 -0.35
C ASP A 59 -17.28 -13.29 -0.90
N SER A 60 -18.59 -13.48 -0.97
CA SER A 60 -19.49 -12.44 -1.48
C SER A 60 -19.48 -11.21 -0.57
N GLY A 61 -19.18 -10.06 -1.16
CA GLY A 61 -19.00 -8.81 -0.41
C GLY A 61 -17.59 -8.57 0.11
N GLU A 62 -16.61 -9.41 -0.24
CA GLU A 62 -15.19 -9.10 -0.06
C GLU A 62 -14.82 -7.78 -0.77
N TYR A 63 -14.02 -6.93 -0.13
CA TYR A 63 -13.55 -5.69 -0.77
C TYR A 63 -12.24 -5.12 -0.23
N VAL A 64 -11.63 -4.25 -1.05
CA VAL A 64 -10.57 -3.32 -0.65
C VAL A 64 -11.01 -1.89 -0.96
N ARG A 65 -10.96 -1.00 0.02
CA ARG A 65 -11.27 0.42 -0.16
C ARG A 65 -10.02 1.27 -0.08
N LEU A 66 -9.90 2.17 -1.04
CA LEU A 66 -8.74 3.04 -1.23
C LEU A 66 -9.18 4.50 -1.30
N VAL A 67 -8.24 5.39 -1.03
CA VAL A 67 -8.33 6.80 -1.41
C VAL A 67 -7.20 7.04 -2.41
N LEU A 68 -7.55 7.44 -3.63
CA LEU A 68 -6.61 7.59 -4.73
C LEU A 68 -6.66 9.00 -5.32
N PRO A 69 -5.50 9.65 -5.57
CA PRO A 69 -5.45 10.84 -6.42
C PRO A 69 -5.54 10.45 -7.90
N ARG A 70 -5.51 11.46 -8.77
CA ARG A 70 -5.50 11.27 -10.23
C ARG A 70 -4.32 10.39 -10.68
N GLY A 71 -4.57 9.57 -11.70
CA GLY A 71 -3.55 8.75 -12.35
C GLY A 71 -3.93 7.28 -12.46
N ASN A 72 -2.91 6.45 -12.74
CA ASN A 72 -3.03 5.02 -12.90
C ASN A 72 -2.45 4.31 -11.70
N TRP A 73 -3.17 3.29 -11.22
CA TRP A 73 -2.87 2.55 -10.01
C TRP A 73 -3.08 1.07 -10.27
N THR A 74 -2.32 0.25 -9.56
CA THR A 74 -2.55 -1.19 -9.50
C THR A 74 -2.62 -1.61 -8.04
N VAL A 75 -3.59 -2.44 -7.67
CA VAL A 75 -3.67 -3.08 -6.35
C VAL A 75 -3.46 -4.58 -6.54
N THR A 76 -2.65 -5.21 -5.71
CA THR A 76 -2.33 -6.65 -5.82
C THR A 76 -2.18 -7.29 -4.44
N ASP A 77 -2.63 -8.53 -4.32
CA ASP A 77 -2.41 -9.44 -3.17
C ASP A 77 -1.14 -10.30 -3.36
N GLY A 78 -0.43 -10.13 -4.48
CA GLY A 78 0.69 -10.96 -4.92
C GLY A 78 0.31 -12.00 -5.99
N GLU A 79 -0.95 -12.41 -6.04
CA GLU A 79 -1.48 -13.45 -6.93
C GLU A 79 -2.31 -12.81 -8.06
N SER A 80 -3.33 -12.06 -7.68
CA SER A 80 -4.22 -11.26 -8.50
C SER A 80 -3.81 -9.78 -8.50
N ALA A 81 -4.25 -9.04 -9.52
CA ALA A 81 -4.03 -7.60 -9.59
C ALA A 81 -5.20 -6.89 -10.29
N VAL A 82 -5.60 -5.75 -9.76
CA VAL A 82 -6.66 -4.88 -10.31
C VAL A 82 -6.06 -3.53 -10.68
N THR A 83 -6.28 -3.10 -11.93
CA THR A 83 -5.83 -1.79 -12.40
C THR A 83 -6.96 -0.77 -12.29
N VAL A 84 -6.65 0.43 -11.80
CA VAL A 84 -7.59 1.53 -11.63
C VAL A 84 -7.01 2.81 -12.26
N THR A 85 -7.77 3.41 -13.17
CA THR A 85 -7.50 4.76 -13.68
C THR A 85 -8.44 5.75 -13.00
N ARG A 86 -7.89 6.90 -12.58
CA ARG A 86 -8.61 7.98 -11.89
C ARG A 86 -8.41 9.30 -12.61
N ASP A 87 -9.52 9.86 -13.09
CA ASP A 87 -9.59 11.21 -13.65
C ASP A 87 -9.77 12.27 -12.56
N ASP A 88 -10.23 11.88 -11.36
CA ASP A 88 -10.43 12.75 -10.20
C ASP A 88 -9.97 12.07 -8.90
N PRO A 89 -9.51 12.82 -7.89
CA PRO A 89 -9.20 12.24 -6.58
C PRO A 89 -10.49 11.72 -5.90
N GLY A 90 -10.37 10.67 -5.08
CA GLY A 90 -11.50 10.21 -4.26
C GLY A 90 -11.44 8.75 -3.85
N PRO A 91 -12.45 8.29 -3.09
CA PRO A 91 -12.53 6.91 -2.65
C PRO A 91 -12.90 5.95 -3.78
N VAL A 92 -12.29 4.77 -3.75
CA VAL A 92 -12.50 3.66 -4.69
C VAL A 92 -12.70 2.38 -3.89
N VAL A 93 -13.63 1.55 -4.34
CA VAL A 93 -13.90 0.22 -3.75
C VAL A 93 -13.66 -0.82 -4.83
N LEU A 94 -12.76 -1.76 -4.55
CA LEU A 94 -12.50 -2.93 -5.38
C LEU A 94 -13.27 -4.11 -4.78
N THR A 95 -14.03 -4.81 -5.60
CA THR A 95 -14.77 -6.01 -5.18
C THR A 95 -15.04 -6.91 -6.37
N ALA A 96 -15.05 -8.22 -6.15
CA ALA A 96 -15.48 -9.19 -7.16
C ALA A 96 -17.00 -9.13 -7.38
N ASP A 97 -17.76 -8.76 -6.35
CA ASP A 97 -19.22 -8.78 -6.33
C ASP A 97 -19.80 -7.38 -6.06
N PRO A 98 -19.89 -6.51 -7.08
CA PRO A 98 -20.32 -5.12 -6.91
C PRO A 98 -21.77 -4.96 -6.41
N GLU A 99 -22.59 -6.01 -6.50
CA GLU A 99 -23.99 -6.02 -6.05
C GLU A 99 -24.18 -6.63 -4.64
N ALA A 100 -23.14 -7.27 -4.08
CA ALA A 100 -23.24 -8.05 -2.85
C ALA A 100 -23.19 -7.25 -1.53
N PRO A 101 -22.40 -6.16 -1.40
CA PRO A 101 -22.39 -5.42 -0.15
C PRO A 101 -23.78 -4.82 0.13
N LEU A 102 -24.44 -5.31 1.20
CA LEU A 102 -25.74 -4.78 1.67
C LEU A 102 -25.65 -3.30 2.08
N ASP A 103 -24.46 -2.87 2.52
CA ASP A 103 -24.08 -1.49 2.82
C ASP A 103 -22.68 -1.24 2.22
N PRO A 104 -22.58 -0.93 0.92
CA PRO A 104 -21.30 -0.75 0.26
C PRO A 104 -20.59 0.46 0.84
N PRO A 105 -19.29 0.35 1.14
CA PRO A 105 -18.57 1.50 1.66
C PRO A 105 -18.51 2.60 0.60
N GLU A 106 -18.52 3.86 1.03
CA GLU A 106 -18.62 4.99 0.10
C GLU A 106 -17.43 5.05 -0.88
N GLY A 107 -17.72 5.10 -2.19
CA GLY A 107 -16.73 5.35 -3.23
C GLY A 107 -17.14 4.84 -4.60
N ARG A 108 -16.29 5.09 -5.60
CA ARG A 108 -16.49 4.51 -6.94
C ARG A 108 -16.20 3.01 -6.87
N VAL A 109 -17.21 2.19 -7.14
CA VAL A 109 -17.04 0.74 -7.26
C VAL A 109 -16.33 0.39 -8.57
N VAL A 110 -15.30 -0.44 -8.48
CA VAL A 110 -14.60 -1.07 -9.61
C VAL A 110 -14.86 -2.57 -9.50
N ALA A 111 -15.50 -3.14 -10.51
CA ALA A 111 -15.61 -4.58 -10.62
C ALA A 111 -14.23 -5.18 -10.89
N GLY A 112 -13.85 -6.15 -10.07
CA GLY A 112 -12.50 -6.70 -10.01
C GLY A 112 -12.09 -6.79 -8.55
N GLY A 113 -12.12 -8.02 -8.03
CA GLY A 113 -11.67 -8.33 -6.68
C GLY A 113 -10.23 -8.78 -6.68
N LEU A 114 -9.64 -8.73 -5.49
CA LEU A 114 -8.56 -9.63 -5.14
C LEU A 114 -9.21 -10.96 -4.70
N SER A 115 -8.43 -11.98 -4.39
CA SER A 115 -8.97 -13.18 -3.72
C SER A 115 -8.36 -13.21 -2.35
N LEU A 116 -8.93 -12.41 -1.45
CA LEU A 116 -8.30 -12.13 -0.17
C LEU A 116 -8.31 -13.38 0.72
N SER A 117 -7.15 -13.70 1.26
CA SER A 117 -6.92 -14.77 2.20
C SER A 117 -7.52 -14.43 3.56
N ASN A 118 -8.46 -15.27 4.00
CA ASN A 118 -8.95 -15.31 5.38
C ASN A 118 -7.84 -15.59 6.40
N GLY A 119 -6.75 -16.25 5.97
CA GLY A 119 -5.60 -16.58 6.82
C GLY A 119 -4.63 -15.42 7.03
N GLY A 120 -4.74 -14.36 6.23
CA GLY A 120 -3.80 -13.25 6.18
C GLY A 120 -3.02 -13.22 4.87
N GLU A 121 -2.63 -12.00 4.48
CA GLU A 121 -1.84 -11.69 3.30
C GLU A 121 -1.25 -10.28 3.39
N ARG A 122 -0.58 -9.87 2.31
CA ARG A 122 -0.14 -8.50 2.09
C ARG A 122 -0.75 -7.93 0.81
N VAL A 123 -1.56 -6.88 0.96
CA VAL A 123 -2.12 -6.11 -0.15
C VAL A 123 -1.24 -4.89 -0.42
N GLU A 124 -0.84 -4.69 -1.66
CA GLU A 124 0.00 -3.59 -2.10
C GLU A 124 -0.71 -2.67 -3.07
N LEU A 125 -0.61 -1.36 -2.82
CA LEU A 125 -0.98 -0.31 -3.77
C LEU A 125 0.27 0.17 -4.48
N ARG A 126 0.24 0.12 -5.81
CA ARG A 126 1.35 0.45 -6.71
C ARG A 126 0.98 1.57 -7.67
N ARG A 127 1.95 2.42 -7.97
CA ARG A 127 1.80 3.48 -8.99
C ARG A 127 1.98 2.88 -10.39
N GLY A 128 1.01 3.11 -11.28
CA GLY A 128 1.06 2.64 -12.66
C GLY A 128 0.70 1.16 -12.76
N THR A 129 1.69 0.32 -13.07
CA THR A 129 1.51 -1.10 -13.41
C THR A 129 1.77 -2.02 -12.20
N ARG A 130 1.57 -3.33 -12.37
CA ARG A 130 1.87 -4.37 -11.36
C ARG A 130 3.32 -4.36 -10.89
N ASP A 131 4.27 -4.02 -11.77
CA ASP A 131 5.70 -3.93 -11.44
C ASP A 131 6.12 -2.51 -11.00
N GLY A 132 5.15 -1.59 -10.91
CA GLY A 132 5.39 -0.22 -10.44
C GLY A 132 5.80 -0.16 -8.96
N PRO A 133 6.32 0.98 -8.51
CA PRO A 133 6.73 1.16 -7.12
C PRO A 133 5.52 1.02 -6.18
N VAL A 134 5.72 0.31 -5.08
CA VAL A 134 4.76 0.23 -3.97
C VAL A 134 4.72 1.59 -3.29
N VAL A 135 3.52 2.17 -3.17
CA VAL A 135 3.30 3.47 -2.52
C VAL A 135 2.57 3.34 -1.19
N ASP A 136 1.80 2.26 -1.00
CA ASP A 136 1.19 1.88 0.27
C ASP A 136 1.03 0.36 0.33
N ALA A 137 0.97 -0.20 1.53
CA ALA A 137 0.69 -1.61 1.75
C ALA A 137 -0.04 -1.83 3.07
N VAL A 138 -0.80 -2.93 3.14
CA VAL A 138 -1.39 -3.47 4.36
C VAL A 138 -1.03 -4.94 4.45
N GLU A 139 -0.46 -5.33 5.58
CA GLU A 139 -0.25 -6.73 5.92
C GLU A 139 -1.15 -7.06 7.11
N TYR A 140 -1.88 -8.16 7.01
CA TYR A 140 -2.80 -8.59 8.07
C TYR A 140 -2.69 -10.11 8.30
N GLY A 141 -2.98 -10.52 9.54
CA GLY A 141 -3.02 -11.93 9.92
C GLY A 141 -4.38 -12.56 9.62
N ARG A 142 -4.84 -13.51 10.44
CA ARG A 142 -6.18 -14.07 10.28
C ARG A 142 -7.26 -12.99 10.38
N ALA A 143 -8.09 -12.87 9.35
CA ALA A 143 -9.22 -11.95 9.31
C ALA A 143 -10.42 -12.57 10.08
N PRO A 144 -10.99 -11.89 11.09
CA PRO A 144 -12.23 -12.34 11.71
C PRO A 144 -13.38 -12.30 10.70
N GLU A 145 -14.25 -13.30 10.75
CA GLU A 145 -15.44 -13.37 9.89
C GLU A 145 -16.38 -12.18 10.17
N GLY A 146 -16.80 -11.50 9.12
CA GLY A 146 -17.68 -10.33 9.19
C GLY A 146 -17.01 -9.05 9.68
N ASP A 147 -15.70 -9.06 9.92
CA ASP A 147 -14.97 -7.89 10.37
C ASP A 147 -14.19 -7.25 9.23
N ARG A 148 -14.29 -5.93 9.14
CA ARG A 148 -13.42 -5.12 8.29
C ARG A 148 -12.24 -4.60 9.08
N TRP A 149 -11.07 -4.63 8.45
CA TRP A 149 -9.91 -3.91 8.94
C TRP A 149 -10.05 -2.43 8.59
N LEU A 150 -9.74 -1.55 9.54
CA LEU A 150 -9.79 -0.10 9.35
C LEU A 150 -8.42 0.51 9.57
N ARG A 151 -7.94 1.28 8.59
CA ARG A 151 -6.78 2.13 8.78
C ARG A 151 -7.16 3.29 9.70
N GLY A 152 -6.36 3.51 10.73
CA GLY A 152 -6.47 4.63 11.66
C GLY A 152 -5.16 4.86 12.40
N GLY A 153 -5.18 5.70 13.45
CA GLY A 153 -4.02 5.85 14.33
C GLY A 153 -3.64 4.55 15.06
N ASP A 154 -4.66 3.71 15.32
CA ASP A 154 -4.52 2.33 15.78
C ASP A 154 -5.35 1.43 14.84
N PRO A 155 -4.72 0.75 13.87
CA PRO A 155 -5.44 -0.12 12.94
C PRO A 155 -6.07 -1.32 13.66
N HIS A 156 -7.35 -1.55 13.44
CA HIS A 156 -8.10 -2.60 14.15
C HIS A 156 -9.19 -3.21 13.26
N TRP A 157 -9.66 -4.39 13.68
CA TRP A 157 -10.82 -5.06 13.11
C TRP A 157 -12.09 -4.53 13.75
N ARG A 158 -13.15 -4.37 12.95
CA ARG A 158 -14.48 -3.97 13.42
C ARG A 158 -15.56 -4.75 12.67
N PRO A 159 -16.58 -5.26 13.35
CA PRO A 159 -17.74 -5.88 12.70
C PRO A 159 -18.40 -4.95 11.69
N VAL A 160 -18.82 -5.52 10.56
CA VAL A 160 -19.66 -4.85 9.57
C VAL A 160 -21.13 -4.92 10.03
N GLY A 161 -21.91 -3.86 9.79
CA GLY A 161 -23.35 -3.84 10.05
C GLY A 161 -23.77 -3.61 11.52
N LEU A 162 -22.84 -3.45 12.46
CA LEU A 162 -23.15 -2.93 13.79
C LEU A 162 -23.05 -1.40 13.80
N PRO A 163 -24.18 -0.66 13.88
CA PRO A 163 -24.12 0.77 14.15
C PRO A 163 -23.63 0.98 15.59
N ASP A 164 -22.78 2.00 15.79
CA ASP A 164 -22.38 2.43 17.12
C ASP A 164 -23.64 2.79 17.92
N ARG A 165 -23.74 2.21 19.12
CA ARG A 165 -24.78 2.55 20.09
C ARG A 165 -24.18 3.54 21.06
N ASP A 166 -24.78 4.72 21.17
CA ASP A 166 -24.41 5.66 22.21
C ASP A 166 -24.59 5.01 23.59
N PRO A 167 -23.62 5.17 24.50
CA PRO A 167 -23.83 4.77 25.89
C PRO A 167 -25.06 5.52 26.43
N VAL A 168 -25.95 4.77 27.08
CA VAL A 168 -27.05 5.37 27.84
C VAL A 168 -26.54 5.68 29.24
N ASP A 169 -26.70 6.93 29.67
CA ASP A 169 -26.45 7.31 31.06
C ASP A 169 -27.40 6.52 31.97
N LEU A 170 -26.85 5.92 33.03
CA LEU A 170 -27.59 5.14 34.04
C LEU A 170 -27.97 5.99 35.26
#